data_AF-A0A9X1AH82-F1
#
_entry.id   AF-A0A9X1AH82-F1
#
_cell.length_a   1.000
_cell.length_b   1.000
_cell.length_c   1.000
_cell.angle_alpha   90.00
_cell.angle_beta   90.00
_cell.angle_gamma   90.00
#
_symmetry.space_group_name_H-M   'P 1'
#
loop_
_entity.id
_entity.type
_entity.pdbx_description
1 polymer ?
#
loop_
_entity_poly.entity_id
_entity_poly.type
_entity_poly.pdbx_seq_one_letter_code
_entity_poly.pdbx_strand_id
1 'polypeptide(L)'
;MAMTETKYPGELASPHQIHALAEEYRKGAHLLLPLGRPGKPLTRAPFRLSAIHAIELYLTALLLHRGHDPNQIRKMQHDLAARAKHTLEAGLRLRAKTANHLQSLSQNREYLITRYGPEPAARARGRSRMAETA
;
A
#
# COMPACT_ATOMS: atom_id res chain seq x y z
N MET A 1 25.88 -29.25 -10.87
CA MET A 1 25.66 -28.07 -10.02
C MET A 1 24.17 -27.79 -10.01
N ALA A 2 23.49 -27.98 -8.87
CA ALA A 2 22.06 -27.73 -8.77
C ALA A 2 21.81 -26.22 -8.85
N MET A 3 21.03 -25.78 -9.83
CA MET A 3 20.57 -24.40 -9.90
C MET A 3 19.66 -24.16 -8.71
N THR A 4 20.15 -23.42 -7.71
CA THR A 4 19.30 -22.91 -6.63
C THR A 4 18.28 -22.00 -7.28
N GLU A 5 17.06 -22.50 -7.43
CA GLU A 5 15.90 -21.72 -7.88
C GLU A 5 15.77 -20.53 -6.94
N THR A 6 16.16 -19.35 -7.43
CA THR A 6 16.22 -18.12 -6.63
C THR A 6 14.78 -17.69 -6.38
N LYS A 7 14.15 -18.27 -5.35
CA LYS A 7 12.79 -17.94 -4.94
C LYS A 7 12.67 -16.43 -4.76
N TYR A 8 11.64 -15.85 -5.35
CA TYR A 8 11.47 -14.40 -5.40
C TYR A 8 11.38 -13.83 -3.98
N PRO A 9 11.97 -12.66 -3.66
CA PRO A 9 11.85 -12.06 -2.34
C PRO A 9 10.37 -11.92 -1.92
N GLY A 10 10.02 -12.51 -0.76
CA GLY A 10 8.62 -12.57 -0.27
C GLY A 10 7.84 -13.83 -0.67
N GLU A 11 8.43 -14.78 -1.40
CA GLU A 11 7.84 -16.10 -1.68
C GLU A 11 7.90 -17.06 -0.49
N LEU A 12 8.78 -16.76 0.46
CA LEU A 12 9.02 -17.53 1.68
C LEU A 12 8.49 -16.82 2.94
N ALA A 13 8.00 -15.58 2.82
CA ALA A 13 7.56 -14.82 3.98
C ALA A 13 6.23 -15.39 4.50
N SER A 14 6.26 -15.92 5.71
CA SER A 14 5.06 -16.40 6.38
C SER A 14 4.08 -15.25 6.67
N PRO A 15 2.76 -15.53 6.78
CA PRO A 15 1.78 -14.54 7.20
C PRO A 15 2.17 -13.80 8.50
N HIS A 16 2.77 -14.53 9.45
CA HIS A 16 3.24 -13.99 10.73
C HIS A 16 4.38 -12.99 10.57
N GLN A 17 5.35 -13.27 9.69
CA GLN A 17 6.46 -12.35 9.42
C GLN A 17 5.97 -11.07 8.74
N ILE A 18 5.04 -11.18 7.79
CA ILE A 18 4.43 -10.00 7.15
C ILE A 18 3.63 -9.18 8.16
N HIS A 19 2.89 -9.83 9.05
CA HIS A 19 2.18 -9.13 10.13
C HIS A 19 3.14 -8.42 11.08
N ALA A 20 4.24 -9.07 11.49
CA ALA A 20 5.26 -8.46 12.33
C ALA A 20 5.88 -7.22 11.65
N LEU A 21 6.15 -7.30 10.35
CA LEU A 21 6.62 -6.16 9.57
C LEU A 21 5.59 -5.03 9.53
N ALA A 22 4.30 -5.35 9.38
CA ALA A 22 3.21 -4.37 9.43
C ALA A 22 3.19 -3.60 10.78
N GLU A 23 3.42 -4.30 11.90
CA GLU A 23 3.54 -3.67 13.22
C GLU A 23 4.72 -2.70 13.29
N GLU A 24 5.88 -3.04 12.74
CA GLU A 24 7.03 -2.13 12.73
C GLU A 24 6.76 -0.87 11.90
N TYR A 25 6.12 -0.99 10.74
CA TYR A 25 5.69 0.18 9.97
C TYR A 25 4.63 1.02 10.70
N ARG A 26 3.70 0.37 11.42
CA ARG A 26 2.71 1.07 12.26
C ARG A 26 3.39 1.87 13.38
N LYS A 27 4.33 1.26 14.09
CA LYS A 27 5.15 1.94 15.13
C LYS A 27 5.91 3.12 14.52
N GLY A 28 6.57 2.92 13.40
CA GLY A 28 7.28 3.98 12.66
C GLY A 28 6.35 5.12 12.27
N ALA A 29 5.16 4.83 11.76
CA ALA A 29 4.15 5.84 11.46
C ALA A 29 3.78 6.65 12.71
N HIS A 30 3.53 5.99 13.86
CA HIS A 30 3.22 6.70 15.11
C HIS A 30 4.35 7.64 15.57
N LEU A 31 5.61 7.26 15.38
CA LEU A 31 6.76 8.12 15.69
C LEU A 31 6.89 9.31 14.73
N LEU A 32 6.48 9.15 13.47
CA LEU A 32 6.51 10.22 12.46
C LEU A 32 5.35 11.23 12.60
N LEU A 33 4.22 10.79 13.14
CA LEU A 33 3.02 11.61 13.31
C LEU A 33 3.27 12.98 13.98
N PRO A 34 3.98 13.08 15.14
CA PRO A 34 4.22 14.36 15.79
C PRO A 34 5.14 15.32 15.02
N LEU A 35 5.90 14.81 14.04
CA LEU A 35 6.81 15.64 13.21
C LEU A 35 6.06 16.45 12.14
N GLY A 36 4.77 16.15 11.93
CA GLY A 36 3.92 16.81 10.95
C GLY A 36 3.57 18.25 11.34
N ARG A 37 3.96 19.20 10.50
CA ARG A 37 3.69 20.63 10.72
C ARG A 37 2.40 21.09 10.01
N PRO A 38 1.53 21.88 10.66
CA PRO A 38 0.38 22.52 10.00
C PRO A 38 0.83 23.35 8.79
N GLY A 39 0.03 23.35 7.73
CA GLY A 39 0.33 24.09 6.48
C GLY A 39 1.50 23.56 5.65
N LYS A 40 2.23 22.53 6.12
CA LYS A 40 3.38 21.94 5.40
C LYS A 40 3.14 20.46 5.07
N PRO A 41 2.35 20.13 4.02
CA PRO A 41 1.87 18.77 3.76
C PRO A 41 2.97 17.74 3.51
N LEU A 42 4.13 18.16 2.99
CA LEU A 42 5.31 17.31 2.80
C LEU A 42 5.85 16.73 4.11
N THR A 43 5.72 17.47 5.22
CA THR A 43 6.18 16.99 6.54
C THR A 43 5.35 15.82 7.06
N ARG A 44 4.13 15.64 6.54
CA ARG A 44 3.26 14.51 6.85
C ARG A 44 3.38 13.37 5.83
N ALA A 45 4.11 13.57 4.73
CA ALA A 45 4.27 12.54 3.70
C ALA A 45 4.94 11.26 4.23
N PRO A 46 6.04 11.32 5.02
CA PRO A 46 6.63 10.11 5.60
C PRO A 46 5.64 9.34 6.47
N PHE A 47 4.91 10.03 7.35
CA PHE A 47 3.85 9.44 8.16
C PHE A 47 2.80 8.71 7.30
N ARG A 48 2.28 9.39 6.27
CA ARG A 48 1.26 8.81 5.38
C ARG A 48 1.78 7.56 4.67
N LEU A 49 3.03 7.61 4.17
CA LEU A 49 3.62 6.47 3.46
C LEU A 49 3.76 5.27 4.39
N SER A 50 4.32 5.47 5.58
CA SER A 50 4.48 4.41 6.58
C SER A 50 3.13 3.82 7.00
N ALA A 51 2.11 4.66 7.22
CA ALA A 51 0.78 4.20 7.60
C ALA A 51 0.10 3.40 6.48
N ILE A 52 0.16 3.89 5.24
CA ILE A 52 -0.39 3.19 4.07
C ILE A 52 0.31 1.85 3.87
N HIS A 53 1.64 1.82 4.01
CA HIS A 53 2.39 0.58 3.84
C HIS A 53 2.10 -0.44 4.95
N ALA A 54 1.93 0.01 6.21
CA ALA A 54 1.48 -0.88 7.29
C ALA A 54 0.12 -1.52 6.95
N ILE A 55 -0.85 -0.74 6.45
CA ILE A 55 -2.16 -1.23 6.01
C ILE A 55 -2.02 -2.28 4.90
N GLU A 56 -1.21 -2.00 3.88
CA GLU A 56 -0.94 -2.94 2.79
C GLU A 56 -0.42 -4.29 3.29
N LEU A 57 0.49 -4.26 4.26
CA LEU A 57 1.07 -5.46 4.87
C LEU A 57 0.06 -6.20 5.74
N TYR A 58 -0.80 -5.53 6.52
CA TYR A 58 -1.88 -6.20 7.26
C TYR A 58 -2.84 -6.95 6.34
N LEU A 59 -3.26 -6.31 5.25
CA LEU A 59 -4.13 -6.94 4.26
C LEU A 59 -3.43 -8.14 3.60
N THR A 60 -2.14 -7.98 3.26
CA THR A 60 -1.32 -9.06 2.68
C THR A 60 -1.16 -10.24 3.64
N ALA A 61 -0.86 -9.98 4.92
CA ALA A 61 -0.74 -11.03 5.94
C ALA A 61 -2.04 -11.81 6.09
N LEU A 62 -3.19 -11.13 6.09
CA LEU A 62 -4.49 -11.79 6.16
C LEU A 62 -4.75 -12.67 4.93
N LEU A 63 -4.51 -12.16 3.73
CA LEU A 63 -4.71 -12.93 2.50
C LEU A 63 -3.83 -14.19 2.47
N LEU A 64 -2.54 -14.05 2.84
CA LEU A 64 -1.64 -15.19 2.97
C LEU A 64 -2.12 -16.18 4.03
N HIS A 65 -2.59 -15.70 5.18
CA HIS A 65 -3.13 -16.56 6.24
C HIS A 65 -4.39 -17.33 5.79
N ARG A 66 -5.15 -16.79 4.85
CA ARG A 66 -6.32 -17.45 4.24
C ARG A 66 -5.98 -18.29 3.00
N GLY A 67 -4.69 -18.49 2.70
CA GLY A 67 -4.25 -19.37 1.63
C GLY A 67 -4.27 -18.75 0.23
N HIS A 68 -4.40 -17.42 0.11
CA HIS A 68 -4.24 -16.77 -1.20
C HIS A 68 -2.81 -16.94 -1.72
N ASP A 69 -2.70 -17.14 -3.03
CA ASP A 69 -1.42 -17.32 -3.70
C ASP A 69 -0.58 -16.01 -3.66
N PRO A 70 0.71 -16.08 -3.25
CA PRO A 70 1.58 -14.91 -3.20
C PRO A 70 1.71 -14.16 -4.54
N ASN A 71 1.65 -14.84 -5.69
CA ASN A 71 1.74 -14.18 -6.99
C ASN A 71 0.48 -13.39 -7.31
N GLN A 72 -0.70 -13.89 -6.94
CA GLN A 72 -1.94 -13.12 -7.04
C GLN A 72 -1.89 -11.86 -6.18
N ILE A 73 -1.33 -11.95 -4.97
CA ILE A 73 -1.18 -10.79 -4.09
C ILE A 73 -0.21 -9.76 -4.68
N ARG A 74 0.92 -10.20 -5.25
CA ARG A 74 1.89 -9.31 -5.90
C ARG A 74 1.30 -8.58 -7.11
N LYS A 75 0.45 -9.25 -7.89
CA LYS A 75 -0.23 -8.64 -9.06
C LYS A 75 -1.11 -7.45 -8.68
N MET A 76 -1.59 -7.38 -7.43
CA MET A 76 -2.34 -6.23 -6.92
C MET A 76 -1.46 -4.99 -6.61
N GLN A 77 -0.13 -5.08 -6.71
CA GLN A 77 0.82 -3.97 -6.55
C GLN A 77 0.55 -3.09 -5.32
N HIS A 78 0.12 -1.82 -5.46
CA HIS A 78 -0.26 -0.94 -4.34
C HIS A 78 -1.76 -0.62 -4.32
N ASP A 79 -2.57 -1.44 -4.98
CA ASP A 79 -4.02 -1.30 -4.96
C ASP A 79 -4.58 -1.83 -3.62
N LEU A 80 -4.88 -0.90 -2.71
CA LEU A 80 -5.47 -1.22 -1.41
C LEU A 80 -6.96 -1.55 -1.56
N ALA A 81 -7.64 -1.06 -2.59
CA ALA A 81 -9.05 -1.35 -2.82
C ALA A 81 -9.23 -2.80 -3.27
N ALA A 82 -8.39 -3.26 -4.20
CA ALA A 82 -8.36 -4.66 -4.62
C ALA A 82 -8.06 -5.59 -3.44
N ARG A 83 -7.02 -5.27 -2.64
CA ARG A 83 -6.71 -6.05 -1.44
C ARG A 83 -7.84 -6.04 -0.41
N ALA A 84 -8.42 -4.88 -0.14
CA ALA A 84 -9.52 -4.74 0.80
C ALA A 84 -10.71 -5.61 0.36
N LYS A 85 -11.08 -5.57 -0.93
CA LYS A 85 -12.13 -6.42 -1.49
C LYS A 85 -11.87 -7.90 -1.22
N HIS A 86 -10.69 -8.41 -1.56
CA HIS A 86 -10.34 -9.82 -1.30
C HIS A 86 -10.34 -10.16 0.19
N THR A 87 -9.85 -9.26 1.06
CA THR A 87 -9.90 -9.51 2.50
C THR A 87 -11.31 -9.52 3.08
N LEU A 88 -12.21 -8.68 2.56
CA LEU A 88 -13.63 -8.67 2.95
C LEU A 88 -14.32 -9.98 2.53
N GLU A 89 -14.07 -10.44 1.30
CA GLU A 89 -14.52 -11.75 0.80
C GLU A 89 -13.95 -12.90 1.66
N ALA A 90 -12.70 -12.75 2.12
CA ALA A 90 -12.08 -13.63 3.09
C ALA A 90 -12.56 -13.41 4.54
N GLY A 91 -13.65 -12.66 4.77
CA GLY A 91 -14.28 -12.55 6.10
C GLY A 91 -13.68 -11.50 7.04
N LEU A 92 -12.82 -10.60 6.55
CA LEU A 92 -12.47 -9.39 7.30
C LEU A 92 -13.73 -8.54 7.51
N ARG A 93 -13.97 -8.10 8.74
CA ARG A 93 -15.07 -7.18 9.05
C ARG A 93 -14.51 -5.80 9.33
N LEU A 94 -14.70 -4.89 8.38
CA LEU A 94 -14.35 -3.48 8.53
C LEU A 94 -15.60 -2.65 8.79
N ARG A 95 -15.45 -1.56 9.55
CA ARG A 95 -16.46 -0.50 9.58
C ARG A 95 -16.57 0.11 8.19
N ALA A 96 -17.77 0.48 7.75
CA ALA A 96 -18.01 1.07 6.43
C ALA A 96 -17.11 2.28 6.15
N LYS A 97 -16.89 3.14 7.15
CA LYS A 97 -15.98 4.29 7.06
C LYS A 97 -14.54 3.88 6.72
N THR A 98 -14.05 2.79 7.30
CA THR A 98 -12.70 2.28 7.04
C THR A 98 -12.60 1.71 5.63
N ALA A 99 -13.58 0.92 5.19
CA ALA A 99 -13.60 0.37 3.84
C ALA A 99 -13.61 1.49 2.78
N ASN A 100 -14.47 2.50 2.97
CA ASN A 100 -14.53 3.67 2.08
C ASN A 100 -13.21 4.45 2.07
N HIS A 101 -12.54 4.55 3.22
CA HIS A 101 -11.24 5.20 3.29
C HIS A 101 -10.17 4.45 2.48
N LEU A 102 -10.08 3.12 2.60
CA LEU A 102 -9.16 2.31 1.80
C LEU A 102 -9.40 2.46 0.29
N GLN A 103 -10.67 2.54 -0.11
CA GLN A 103 -11.05 2.81 -1.49
C GLN A 103 -10.56 4.20 -1.94
N SER A 104 -10.77 5.24 -1.12
CA SER A 104 -10.31 6.60 -1.45
C SER A 104 -8.79 6.70 -1.58
N LEU A 105 -8.02 5.98 -0.75
CA LEU A 105 -6.56 5.98 -0.80
C LEU A 105 -6.05 5.43 -2.14
N SER A 106 -6.71 4.40 -2.66
CA SER A 106 -6.34 3.79 -3.95
C SER A 106 -6.76 4.67 -5.13
N GLN A 107 -7.99 5.18 -5.12
CA GLN A 107 -8.51 6.06 -6.17
C GLN A 107 -7.68 7.35 -6.32
N ASN A 108 -7.30 7.95 -5.19
CA ASN A 108 -6.47 9.14 -5.17
C ASN A 108 -5.00 8.85 -5.47
N ARG A 109 -4.60 7.58 -5.64
CA ARG A 109 -3.20 7.17 -5.82
C ARG A 109 -2.30 7.74 -4.71
N GLU A 110 -2.79 7.70 -3.47
CA GLU A 110 -2.10 8.30 -2.31
C GLU A 110 -0.69 7.73 -2.13
N TYR A 111 -0.48 6.46 -2.46
CA TYR A 111 0.83 5.83 -2.48
C TYR A 111 1.80 6.51 -3.48
N LEU A 112 1.31 6.93 -4.65
CA LEU A 112 2.10 7.63 -5.66
C LEU A 112 2.33 9.09 -5.26
N ILE A 113 1.28 9.80 -4.85
CA ILE A 113 1.34 11.21 -4.44
C ILE A 113 2.29 11.37 -3.25
N THR A 114 2.24 10.45 -2.28
CA THR A 114 3.09 10.54 -1.09
C THR A 114 4.57 10.34 -1.41
N ARG A 115 4.91 9.57 -2.46
CA ARG A 115 6.30 9.35 -2.89
C ARG A 115 6.89 10.50 -3.72
N TYR A 116 6.09 11.10 -4.59
CA TYR A 116 6.58 12.09 -5.55
C TYR A 116 6.20 13.54 -5.20
N GLY A 117 5.38 13.77 -4.18
CA GLY A 117 4.87 15.09 -3.82
C GLY A 117 3.53 15.41 -4.51
N PRO A 118 2.99 16.64 -4.39
CA PRO A 118 1.66 17.00 -4.88
C PRO A 118 1.54 17.12 -6.42
N GLU A 119 2.64 17.09 -7.17
CA GLU A 119 2.63 17.22 -8.64
C GLU A 119 1.83 16.15 -9.41
N PRO A 120 1.83 14.85 -9.04
CA PRO A 120 1.07 13.83 -9.77
C PRO A 120 -0.45 14.01 -9.67
N ALA A 121 -0.94 14.65 -8.59
CA ALA A 121 -2.36 14.95 -8.43
C ALA A 121 -2.83 16.09 -9.35
N ALA A 122 -1.93 17.03 -9.68
CA ALA A 122 -2.18 18.09 -10.65
C ALA A 122 -2.16 17.54 -12.09
N ARG A 123 -1.29 16.58 -12.39
CA ARG A 123 -1.18 15.97 -13.73
C ARG A 123 -2.31 15.01 -14.07
N ALA A 124 -2.98 14.41 -13.09
CA ALA A 124 -4.17 13.58 -13.32
C ALA A 124 -5.42 14.38 -13.78
N ARG A 125 -5.39 15.72 -13.66
CA ARG A 125 -6.39 16.65 -14.23
C ARG A 125 -5.86 17.43 -15.45
N GLY A 126 -4.79 16.94 -16.07
CA GLY A 126 -4.16 17.54 -17.24
C GLY A 126 -4.20 16.57 -18.43
N ARG A 127 -5.12 16.87 -19.35
CA ARG A 127 -5.24 16.36 -20.72
C ARG A 127 -3.95 15.77 -21.33
N SER A 128 -4.14 14.68 -22.07
CA SER A 128 -3.25 14.12 -23.08
C SER A 128 -2.38 15.20 -23.74
N ARG A 129 -1.05 15.10 -23.57
CA ARG A 129 -0.11 15.65 -24.54
C ARG A 129 0.55 14.48 -25.21
N MET A 130 0.01 14.07 -26.36
CA MET A 130 0.87 13.49 -27.38
C MET A 130 1.84 14.61 -27.78
N ALA A 131 3.11 14.41 -27.47
CA ALA A 131 4.21 15.18 -28.01
C ALA A 131 5.26 14.16 -28.44
N GLU A 132 5.11 13.69 -29.66
CA GLU A 132 6.15 13.16 -30.56
C GLU A 132 5.40 12.87 -31.88
N THR A 133 5.70 13.56 -32.97
CA THR A 133 6.85 13.25 -33.80
C THR A 133 7.06 14.32 -34.89
N ALA A 134 8.35 14.47 -35.26
CA ALA A 134 8.95 15.18 -36.41
C ALA A 134 8.97 16.72 -36.38
#